data_AF-A0A7G2CCJ6-F1
#
_entry.id   AF-A0A7G2CCJ6-F1
#
_cell.length_a   1.000
_cell.length_b   1.000
_cell.length_c   1.000
_cell.angle_alpha   90.00
_cell.angle_beta   90.00
_cell.angle_gamma   90.00
#
_symmetry.space_group_name_H-M   'P 1'
#
loop_
_entity.id
_entity.type
_entity.pdbx_description
1 polymer ?
#
loop_
_entity_poly.entity_id
_entity_poly.type
_entity_poly.pdbx_seq_one_letter_code
_entity_poly.pdbx_strand_id
1 'polypeptide(L)'
;MEPPKESTSAATAEEAPQVFTGAVPSADVEKVIRLLINDVKKMNSRDLEQKMLESDRVSFSFLDPDDEFHDFYLYLLRQTAPNCTSWGTMKKS
;
A
#
# COMPACT_ATOMS: atom_id res chain seq x y z
N MET A 1 36.82 27.53 -24.67
CA MET A 1 35.40 27.94 -24.59
C MET A 1 34.65 26.79 -23.94
N GLU A 2 34.24 26.96 -22.68
CA GLU A 2 33.10 26.25 -22.08
C GLU A 2 32.00 27.31 -21.87
N PRO A 3 30.70 26.95 -21.92
CA PRO A 3 29.99 26.69 -20.66
C PRO A 3 28.95 25.52 -20.82
N PRO A 4 28.02 25.24 -19.88
CA PRO A 4 28.04 23.98 -19.13
C PRO A 4 26.67 23.24 -19.12
N LYS A 5 26.62 22.09 -18.41
CA LYS A 5 25.42 21.51 -17.74
C LYS A 5 24.14 21.38 -18.57
N GLU A 6 23.80 20.14 -18.91
CA GLU A 6 22.41 19.70 -18.72
C GLU A 6 22.33 18.94 -17.39
N SER A 7 22.18 19.72 -16.32
CA SER A 7 21.35 19.30 -15.21
C SER A 7 19.92 19.58 -15.64
N THR A 8 19.11 18.56 -15.92
CA THR A 8 17.68 18.69 -15.64
C THR A 8 17.01 17.33 -15.51
N SER A 9 16.46 17.13 -14.32
CA SER A 9 15.22 16.40 -14.08
C SER A 9 15.12 14.95 -14.55
N ALA A 10 15.60 14.03 -13.69
CA ALA A 10 14.68 12.98 -13.24
C ALA A 10 13.67 13.63 -12.28
N ALA A 11 12.88 14.57 -12.82
CA ALA A 11 11.70 15.06 -12.17
C ALA A 11 10.76 13.87 -12.13
N THR A 12 10.26 13.60 -10.93
CA THR A 12 8.96 12.99 -10.72
C THR A 12 8.89 11.61 -11.37
N ALA A 13 9.21 10.58 -10.59
CA ALA A 13 8.45 9.35 -10.69
C ALA A 13 6.99 9.74 -10.42
N GLU A 14 6.33 10.27 -11.45
CA GLU A 14 4.89 10.24 -11.59
C GLU A 14 4.64 8.74 -11.71
N GLU A 15 4.41 8.11 -10.55
CA GLU A 15 3.96 6.74 -10.46
C GLU A 15 2.71 6.67 -11.33
N ALA A 16 2.90 6.29 -12.60
CA ALA A 16 1.81 5.82 -13.42
C ALA A 16 1.01 4.85 -12.55
N PRO A 17 -0.32 4.99 -12.46
CA PRO A 17 -1.14 4.15 -11.59
C PRO A 17 -0.76 2.70 -11.90
N GLN A 18 -0.09 2.03 -10.96
CA GLN A 18 0.43 0.69 -11.19
C GLN A 18 -0.77 -0.17 -11.53
N VAL A 19 -0.86 -0.70 -12.75
CA VAL A 19 -1.97 -1.58 -13.09
C VAL A 19 -1.77 -2.85 -12.27
N PHE A 20 -2.70 -3.13 -11.36
CA PHE A 20 -2.65 -4.36 -10.58
C PHE A 20 -2.90 -5.57 -11.49
N THR A 21 -1.94 -6.49 -11.53
CA THR A 21 -1.98 -7.70 -12.38
C THR A 21 -2.18 -9.00 -11.60
N GLY A 22 -2.43 -8.92 -10.28
CA GLY A 22 -2.62 -10.09 -9.41
C GLY A 22 -4.07 -10.56 -9.32
N ALA A 23 -4.35 -11.40 -8.31
CA ALA A 23 -5.70 -11.87 -8.02
C ALA A 23 -6.57 -10.73 -7.48
N VAL A 24 -7.70 -10.47 -8.14
CA VAL A 24 -8.66 -9.44 -7.72
C VAL A 24 -9.77 -10.13 -6.91
N PRO A 25 -9.97 -9.74 -5.64
CA PRO A 25 -11.00 -10.33 -4.80
C PRO A 25 -12.41 -9.97 -5.25
N SER A 26 -13.40 -10.73 -4.77
CA SER A 26 -14.81 -10.39 -4.92
C SER A 26 -15.14 -9.01 -4.32
N ALA A 27 -16.19 -8.37 -4.82
CA ALA A 27 -16.58 -7.01 -4.39
C ALA A 27 -16.81 -6.88 -2.88
N ASP A 28 -17.28 -7.93 -2.20
CA ASP A 28 -17.46 -7.91 -0.75
C ASP A 28 -16.13 -7.94 0.02
N VAL A 29 -15.16 -8.75 -0.43
CA VAL A 29 -13.81 -8.78 0.13
C VAL A 29 -13.08 -7.47 -0.17
N GLU A 30 -13.21 -6.92 -1.37
CA GLU A 30 -12.67 -5.59 -1.71
C GLU A 30 -13.21 -4.50 -0.77
N LYS A 31 -14.52 -4.51 -0.45
CA LYS A 31 -15.10 -3.55 0.50
C LYS A 31 -14.45 -3.69 1.88
N VAL A 32 -14.24 -4.91 2.37
CA VAL A 32 -13.56 -5.14 3.67
C VAL A 32 -12.13 -4.62 3.63
N ILE A 33 -11.39 -4.90 2.56
CA ILE A 33 -10.03 -4.36 2.34
C ILE A 33 -10.02 -2.83 2.39
N ARG A 34 -10.91 -2.17 1.64
CA ARG A 34 -11.02 -0.70 1.62
C ARG A 34 -11.39 -0.11 2.98
N LEU A 35 -12.30 -0.75 3.71
CA LEU A 35 -12.68 -0.34 5.06
C LEU A 35 -11.48 -0.42 6.02
N LEU A 36 -10.76 -1.54 6.01
CA LEU A 36 -9.57 -1.70 6.84
C LEU A 36 -8.51 -0.65 6.51
N ILE A 37 -8.20 -0.47 5.23
CA ILE A 37 -7.24 0.54 4.75
C ILE A 37 -7.63 1.94 5.24
N ASN A 38 -8.92 2.28 5.19
CA ASN A 38 -9.41 3.56 5.68
C ASN A 38 -9.24 3.72 7.20
N ASP A 39 -9.42 2.65 7.97
CA ASP A 39 -9.21 2.69 9.42
C ASP A 39 -7.72 2.73 9.79
N VAL A 40 -6.87 1.96 9.09
CA VAL A 40 -5.40 2.04 9.20
C VAL A 40 -4.92 3.44 8.87
N LYS A 41 -5.46 4.07 7.83
CA LYS A 41 -5.17 5.46 7.45
C LYS A 41 -5.59 6.46 8.53
N LYS A 42 -6.77 6.28 9.15
CA LYS A 42 -7.26 7.17 10.22
C LYS A 42 -6.45 7.04 11.51
N MET A 43 -6.09 5.81 11.88
CA MET A 43 -5.35 5.55 13.12
C MET A 43 -3.83 5.66 12.95
N ASN A 44 -3.34 5.63 11.70
CA ASN A 44 -1.92 5.56 11.35
C ASN A 44 -1.17 4.46 12.12
N SER A 45 -1.81 3.29 12.31
CA SER A 45 -1.31 2.20 13.16
C SER A 45 -1.42 0.85 12.46
N ARG A 46 -0.26 0.18 12.33
CA ARG A 46 -0.11 -1.21 11.87
C ARG A 46 -0.72 -2.21 12.82
N ASP A 47 -0.72 -1.90 14.11
CA ASP A 47 -1.25 -2.78 15.17
C ASP A 47 -2.74 -3.08 14.95
N LEU A 48 -3.45 -2.20 14.23
CA LEU A 48 -4.82 -2.44 13.84
C LEU A 48 -4.95 -3.62 12.86
N GLU A 49 -4.04 -3.75 11.88
CA GLU A 49 -4.04 -4.87 10.93
C GLU A 49 -3.93 -6.20 11.69
N GLN A 50 -2.94 -6.31 12.58
CA GLN A 50 -2.70 -7.53 13.35
C GLN A 50 -3.89 -7.84 14.27
N LYS A 51 -4.47 -6.83 14.95
CA LYS A 51 -5.66 -7.04 15.78
C LYS A 51 -6.87 -7.50 14.99
N MET A 52 -7.06 -7.00 13.77
CA MET A 52 -8.16 -7.42 12.91
C MET A 52 -7.96 -8.87 12.44
N LEU A 53 -6.73 -9.22 12.06
CA LEU A 53 -6.37 -10.60 11.74
C LEU A 53 -6.58 -11.54 12.94
N GLU A 54 -6.20 -11.13 14.15
CA GLU A 54 -6.43 -11.92 15.37
C GLU A 54 -7.90 -12.03 15.74
N SER A 55 -8.70 -11.00 15.46
CA SER A 55 -10.13 -10.97 15.77
C SER A 55 -10.95 -11.84 14.81
N ASP A 56 -10.65 -11.80 13.52
CA ASP A 56 -11.35 -12.60 12.50
C ASP A 56 -10.42 -12.95 11.33
N ARG A 57 -9.73 -14.08 11.46
CA ARG A 57 -8.81 -14.57 10.42
C ARG A 57 -9.48 -14.90 9.09
N VAL A 58 -10.78 -15.17 9.08
CA VAL A 58 -11.49 -15.55 7.85
C VAL A 58 -11.80 -14.29 7.04
N SER A 59 -12.36 -13.28 7.70
CA SER A 59 -12.71 -12.02 7.05
C SER A 59 -11.48 -11.18 6.67
N PHE A 60 -10.36 -11.37 7.38
CA PHE A 60 -9.12 -10.64 7.17
C PHE A 60 -7.95 -11.52 6.69
N SER A 61 -8.25 -12.66 6.05
CA SER A 61 -7.20 -13.58 5.56
C SER A 61 -6.20 -12.89 4.63
N PHE A 62 -6.66 -11.90 3.85
CA PHE A 62 -5.83 -11.06 2.98
C PHE A 62 -4.72 -10.26 3.70
N LEU A 63 -4.73 -10.17 5.03
CA LEU A 63 -3.62 -9.59 5.79
C LEU A 63 -2.46 -10.57 5.97
N ASP A 64 -2.71 -11.86 5.77
CA ASP A 64 -1.69 -12.89 5.75
C ASP A 64 -0.90 -12.80 4.42
N PRO A 65 0.44 -12.79 4.46
CA PRO A 65 1.26 -12.68 3.25
C PRO A 65 1.15 -13.89 2.31
N ASP A 66 0.68 -15.04 2.80
CA ASP A 66 0.46 -16.23 1.97
C ASP A 66 -0.93 -16.24 1.30
N ASP A 67 -1.80 -15.27 1.60
CA ASP A 67 -3.12 -15.15 0.98
C ASP A 67 -3.05 -14.54 -0.43
N GLU A 68 -3.82 -15.08 -1.36
CA GLU A 68 -3.80 -14.65 -2.77
C GLU A 68 -4.22 -13.18 -2.97
N PHE A 69 -4.98 -12.60 -2.03
CA PHE A 69 -5.43 -11.21 -2.08
C PHE A 69 -4.52 -10.25 -1.31
N HIS A 70 -3.43 -10.75 -0.71
CA HIS A 70 -2.48 -9.92 0.02
C HIS A 70 -1.86 -8.83 -0.87
N ASP A 71 -1.45 -9.19 -2.08
CA ASP A 71 -0.91 -8.24 -3.04
C ASP A 71 -1.93 -7.17 -3.43
N PHE A 72 -3.21 -7.52 -3.51
CA PHE A 72 -4.28 -6.56 -3.81
C PHE A 72 -4.50 -5.59 -2.64
N TYR A 73 -4.46 -6.09 -1.40
CA TYR A 73 -4.48 -5.28 -0.20
C TYR A 73 -3.32 -4.25 -0.20
N LEU A 74 -2.08 -4.70 -0.43
CA LEU A 74 -0.91 -3.83 -0.50
C LEU A 74 -1.01 -2.79 -1.61
N TYR A 75 -1.51 -3.21 -2.78
CA TYR A 75 -1.75 -2.32 -3.91
C TYR A 75 -2.70 -1.17 -3.56
N LEU A 76 -3.84 -1.49 -2.93
CA LEU A 76 -4.81 -0.47 -2.51
C LEU A 76 -4.26 0.40 -1.37
N LEU A 77 -3.51 -0.18 -0.43
CA LEU A 77 -2.89 0.56 0.68
C LEU A 77 -1.93 1.64 0.16
N ARG A 78 -1.07 1.30 -0.82
CA ARG A 78 -0.13 2.24 -1.44
C ARG A 78 -0.84 3.42 -2.13
N GLN A 79 -1.95 3.16 -2.82
CA GLN A 79 -2.71 4.20 -3.51
C GLN A 79 -3.45 5.15 -2.55
N THR A 80 -3.99 4.61 -1.46
CA THR A 80 -4.91 5.35 -0.57
C THR A 80 -4.22 6.01 0.62
N ALA A 81 -3.09 5.45 1.04
CA ALA A 81 -2.24 5.92 2.12
C ALA A 81 -0.76 5.91 1.71
N PRO A 82 -0.36 6.68 0.67
CA PRO A 82 1.04 6.75 0.21
C PRO A 82 1.98 7.32 1.28
N ASN A 83 1.46 8.04 2.28
CA ASN A 83 2.24 8.52 3.42
C ASN A 83 2.52 7.44 4.48
N CYS A 84 1.76 6.34 4.50
CA CYS A 84 2.08 5.16 5.31
C CYS A 84 3.24 4.34 4.69
N THR A 85 3.65 4.66 3.46
CA THR A 85 4.82 4.06 2.78
C THR A 85 6.16 4.37 3.48
N SER A 86 6.19 5.28 4.46
CA SER A 86 7.37 5.45 5.34
C SER A 86 7.66 4.23 6.23
N TRP A 87 6.89 3.13 6.15
CA TRP A 87 7.26 1.86 6.77
C TRP A 87 8.37 1.10 6.01
N GLY A 88 8.72 1.50 4.78
CA GLY A 88 9.83 0.94 4.01
C GLY A 88 11.06 1.86 3.85
N THR A 89 10.93 3.16 4.10
CA THR A 89 12.06 4.10 3.99
C THR A 89 12.42 4.62 5.37
N MET A 90 13.13 3.78 6.13
CA MET A 90 14.08 4.27 7.12
C MET A 90 15.02 5.23 6.38
N LYS A 91 14.79 6.52 6.62
CA LYS A 91 15.64 7.62 6.16
C LYS A 91 17.02 7.35 6.75
N LYS A 92 17.94 6.79 5.96
CA LYS A 92 19.35 6.70 6.34
C LYS A 92 19.81 8.15 6.56
N SER A 93 20.03 8.49 7.82
CA SER A 93 20.70 9.73 8.24
C SER A 93 22.13 9.75 7.74
#